data_AF-A0A1V6C6K4-F1
#
_entry.id   AF-A0A1V6C6K4-F1
#
_cell.length_a   1.000
_cell.length_b   1.000
_cell.length_c   1.000
_cell.angle_alpha   90.00
_cell.angle_beta   90.00
_cell.angle_gamma   90.00
#
_symmetry.space_group_name_H-M   'P 1'
#
loop_
_entity.id
_entity.type
_entity.pdbx_description
1 polymer ?
#
loop_
_entity_poly.entity_id
_entity_poly.type
_entity_poly.pdbx_seq_one_letter_code
_entity_poly.pdbx_strand_id
1 'polypeptide(L)'
;MSKILLSMLFVLLIIYIIPIVVYGIASSVAGLKTPEGSPTAFLISILISKIGTAIAFVLIFYFARETFAGNWLLYAMIWWIMFLMGEVGQAVGPNYSWKEAVAGMISETAYLPLSAYIISLLIKA
;
A
#
# COMPACT_ATOMS: atom_id res chain seq x y z
N MET A 1 -20.29 -10.25 -4.73
CA MET A 1 -19.17 -10.45 -5.69
C MET A 1 -18.72 -9.16 -6.37
N SER A 2 -19.59 -8.44 -7.09
CA SER A 2 -19.21 -7.18 -7.78
C SER A 2 -18.53 -6.14 -6.87
N LYS A 3 -19.04 -5.91 -5.66
CA LYS A 3 -18.41 -4.98 -4.70
C LYS A 3 -17.03 -5.42 -4.19
N ILE A 4 -16.76 -6.73 -4.14
CA ILE A 4 -15.46 -7.28 -3.73
C ILE A 4 -14.43 -7.00 -4.82
N LEU A 5 -14.77 -7.33 -6.08
CA LEU A 5 -13.91 -7.04 -7.23
C LEU A 5 -13.64 -5.54 -7.39
N LEU A 6 -14.68 -4.71 -7.21
CA LEU A 6 -14.54 -3.27 -7.23
C LEU A 6 -13.63 -2.76 -6.09
N SER A 7 -13.76 -3.32 -4.90
CA SER A 7 -12.89 -3.03 -3.76
C SER A 7 -11.44 -3.39 -4.07
N MET A 8 -11.19 -4.57 -4.66
CA MET A 8 -9.85 -4.99 -5.07
C MET A 8 -9.24 -4.03 -6.09
N LEU A 9 -10.03 -3.60 -7.07
CA LEU A 9 -9.59 -2.62 -8.07
C LEU A 9 -9.24 -1.28 -7.43
N PHE A 10 -10.09 -0.74 -6.56
CA PHE A 10 -9.81 0.56 -5.91
C PHE A 10 -8.62 0.48 -4.97
N VAL A 11 -8.52 -0.56 -4.15
CA VAL A 11 -7.37 -0.77 -3.27
C VAL A 11 -6.10 -0.87 -4.12
N LEU A 12 -6.10 -1.67 -5.19
CA LEU A 12 -4.96 -1.79 -6.10
C LEU A 12 -4.53 -0.43 -6.66
N LEU A 13 -5.48 0.36 -7.17
CA LEU A 13 -5.20 1.69 -7.70
C LEU A 13 -4.58 2.60 -6.63
N ILE A 14 -5.13 2.59 -5.41
CA ILE A 14 -4.64 3.41 -4.30
C ILE A 14 -3.21 3.02 -3.90
N ILE A 15 -2.97 1.74 -3.63
CA ILE A 15 -1.67 1.24 -3.15
C ILE A 15 -0.59 1.22 -4.24
N TYR A 16 -0.97 1.39 -5.51
CA TYR A 16 -0.05 1.48 -6.64
C TYR A 16 0.27 2.93 -7.00
N ILE A 17 -0.75 3.80 -7.07
CA ILE A 17 -0.58 5.20 -7.50
C ILE A 17 0.05 6.07 -6.42
N ILE A 18 -0.39 5.94 -5.16
CA ILE A 18 0.11 6.82 -4.08
C ILE A 18 1.63 6.71 -3.90
N PRO A 19 2.24 5.51 -3.84
CA PRO A 19 3.69 5.42 -3.77
C PRO A 19 4.40 6.07 -4.96
N ILE A 20 3.88 5.92 -6.18
CA ILE A 20 4.46 6.56 -7.37
C ILE A 20 4.47 8.09 -7.22
N VAL A 21 3.37 8.67 -6.71
CA VAL A 21 3.29 10.11 -6.47
C VAL A 21 4.26 10.55 -5.38
N VAL A 22 4.30 9.85 -4.25
CA VAL A 22 5.18 10.19 -3.13
C VAL A 22 6.65 10.07 -3.52
N TYR A 23 7.05 8.97 -4.18
CA TYR A 23 8.40 8.78 -4.69
C TYR A 23 8.75 9.77 -5.80
N GLY A 24 7.80 10.10 -6.67
CA GLY A 24 7.98 11.13 -7.70
C GLY A 24 8.30 12.49 -7.07
N ILE A 25 7.54 12.90 -6.06
CA ILE A 25 7.81 14.13 -5.31
C ILE A 25 9.16 14.03 -4.59
N ALA A 26 9.40 12.94 -3.84
CA ALA A 26 10.61 12.76 -3.06
C ALA A 26 11.89 12.66 -3.92
N SER A 27 11.82 12.15 -5.15
CA SER A 27 12.94 12.21 -6.09
C SER A 27 13.29 13.65 -6.47
N SER A 28 12.30 14.50 -6.69
CA SER A 28 12.51 15.92 -7.01
C SER A 28 13.02 16.76 -5.84
N VAL A 29 12.58 16.48 -4.59
CA VAL A 29 12.91 17.33 -3.43
C VAL A 29 14.01 16.77 -2.53
N ALA A 30 14.19 15.45 -2.46
CA ALA A 30 15.12 14.78 -1.53
C ALA A 30 16.26 14.03 -2.25
N GLY A 31 16.28 14.07 -3.58
CA GLY A 31 17.30 13.44 -4.42
C GLY A 31 17.29 11.91 -4.32
N LEU A 32 16.10 11.31 -4.19
CA LEU A 32 15.96 9.86 -4.29
C LEU A 32 16.45 9.38 -5.65
N LYS A 33 17.22 8.30 -5.66
CA LYS A 33 17.69 7.69 -6.90
C LYS A 33 16.51 7.02 -7.60
N THR A 34 16.51 7.10 -8.93
CA THR A 34 15.63 6.25 -9.73
C THR A 34 16.10 4.79 -9.62
N PRO A 35 15.18 3.82 -9.68
CA PRO A 35 15.53 2.41 -9.70
C PRO A 35 16.54 2.11 -10.82
N GLU A 36 17.50 1.21 -10.55
CA GLU A 36 18.43 0.74 -11.56
C GLU A 36 17.70 -0.14 -12.59
N GLY A 37 18.08 -0.03 -13.87
CA GLY A 37 17.49 -0.81 -14.96
C GLY A 37 16.27 -0.16 -15.60
N SER A 38 15.35 -0.99 -16.13
CA SER A 38 14.16 -0.51 -16.87
C SER A 38 13.06 -0.03 -15.90
N PRO A 39 12.66 1.25 -15.93
CA PRO A 39 11.60 1.77 -15.07
C PRO A 39 10.27 1.02 -15.27
N THR A 40 9.95 0.65 -16.51
CA THR A 40 8.75 -0.10 -16.83
C THR A 40 8.77 -1.50 -16.20
N ALA A 41 9.91 -2.18 -16.23
CA ALA A 41 10.04 -3.50 -15.62
C ALA A 41 9.88 -3.44 -14.09
N PHE A 42 10.45 -2.41 -13.46
CA PHE A 42 10.29 -2.14 -12.04
C PHE A 42 8.83 -1.85 -11.67
N LEU A 43 8.14 -1.00 -12.45
CA LEU A 43 6.73 -0.70 -12.20
C LEU A 43 5.83 -1.93 -12.37
N ILE A 44 6.10 -2.77 -13.37
CA ILE A 44 5.35 -4.03 -13.57
C ILE A 44 5.58 -5.00 -12.40
N SER A 45 6.82 -5.13 -11.89
CA SER A 45 7.08 -6.02 -10.76
C SER A 45 6.36 -5.55 -9.49
N ILE A 46 6.31 -4.23 -9.25
CA ILE A 46 5.51 -3.64 -8.17
C ILE A 46 4.03 -3.92 -8.39
N LEU A 47 3.51 -3.73 -9.60
CA LEU A 47 2.10 -3.96 -9.90
C LEU A 47 1.67 -5.39 -9.55
N ILE A 48 2.47 -6.39 -9.93
CA ILE A 48 2.20 -7.81 -9.61
C ILE A 48 2.16 -8.03 -8.09
N SER A 49 3.13 -7.49 -7.35
CA SER A 49 3.15 -7.57 -5.89
C SER A 49 1.92 -6.90 -5.24
N LYS A 50 1.53 -5.72 -5.75
CA LYS A 50 0.36 -4.98 -5.26
C LYS A 50 -0.97 -5.66 -5.58
N ILE A 51 -1.08 -6.40 -6.69
CA ILE A 51 -2.27 -7.24 -6.96
C ILE A 51 -2.49 -8.24 -5.83
N GLY A 52 -1.43 -8.97 -5.44
CA GLY A 52 -1.51 -9.93 -4.31
C GLY A 52 -1.91 -9.25 -3.00
N THR A 53 -1.33 -8.09 -2.72
CA THR A 53 -1.65 -7.28 -1.54
C THR A 53 -3.12 -6.83 -1.53
N ALA A 54 -3.62 -6.30 -2.64
CA ALA A 54 -4.99 -5.82 -2.75
C ALA A 54 -6.01 -6.96 -2.56
N ILE A 55 -5.73 -8.14 -3.13
CA ILE A 55 -6.57 -9.33 -2.93
C ILE A 55 -6.58 -9.73 -1.45
N ALA A 56 -5.41 -9.87 -0.82
CA ALA A 56 -5.31 -10.25 0.59
C ALA A 56 -6.00 -9.24 1.51
N PHE A 57 -5.75 -7.95 1.31
CA PHE A 57 -6.35 -6.85 2.08
C PHE A 57 -7.87 -6.87 1.99
N VAL A 58 -8.43 -7.00 0.78
CA VAL A 58 -9.90 -7.01 0.62
C VAL A 58 -10.51 -8.28 1.18
N LEU A 59 -9.92 -9.46 0.93
CA LEU A 59 -10.51 -10.72 1.37
C LEU A 59 -10.47 -10.86 2.89
N ILE A 60 -9.37 -10.49 3.55
CA ILE A 60 -9.28 -10.52 5.01
C ILE A 60 -10.34 -9.59 5.61
N PHE A 61 -10.47 -8.36 5.11
CA PHE A 61 -11.53 -7.45 5.56
C PHE A 61 -12.92 -8.04 5.33
N TYR A 62 -13.18 -8.60 4.15
CA TYR A 62 -14.48 -9.19 3.80
C TYR A 62 -14.89 -10.33 4.75
N PHE A 63 -13.96 -11.23 5.06
CA PHE A 63 -14.24 -12.34 5.99
C PHE A 63 -14.38 -11.87 7.44
N ALA A 64 -13.68 -10.81 7.83
CA ALA A 64 -13.73 -10.23 9.18
C ALA A 64 -14.60 -8.95 9.27
N ARG A 65 -15.52 -8.74 8.31
CA ARG A 65 -16.29 -7.48 8.18
C ARG A 65 -17.17 -7.17 9.39
N GLU A 66 -17.68 -8.18 10.08
CA GLU A 66 -18.47 -8.00 11.30
C GLU A 66 -17.65 -7.32 12.42
N THR A 67 -16.33 -7.51 12.41
CA THR A 67 -15.39 -6.89 13.36
C THR A 67 -14.87 -5.54 12.83
N PHE A 68 -14.49 -5.49 11.55
CA PHE A 68 -13.74 -4.36 10.99
C PHE A 68 -14.59 -3.31 10.25
N ALA A 69 -15.84 -3.58 9.86
CA ALA A 69 -16.65 -2.57 9.17
C ALA A 69 -16.86 -1.30 10.02
N GLY A 70 -17.10 -1.46 11.32
CA GLY A 70 -17.16 -0.36 12.28
C GLY A 70 -15.80 0.14 12.78
N ASN A 71 -14.72 -0.63 12.55
CA ASN A 71 -13.38 -0.39 13.08
C ASN A 71 -12.33 -0.41 11.96
N TRP A 72 -12.65 0.16 10.81
CA TRP A 72 -11.79 0.08 9.61
C TRP A 72 -10.42 0.73 9.83
N LEU A 73 -10.34 1.74 10.71
CA LEU A 73 -9.08 2.38 11.05
C LEU A 73 -8.16 1.42 11.81
N LEU A 74 -8.70 0.59 12.71
CA LEU A 74 -7.93 -0.46 13.38
C LEU A 74 -7.38 -1.46 12.36
N TYR A 75 -8.20 -1.83 11.37
CA TYR A 75 -7.75 -2.68 10.27
C TYR A 75 -6.57 -2.05 9.50
N ALA A 76 -6.67 -0.76 9.15
CA ALA A 76 -5.59 -0.03 8.51
C ALA A 76 -4.32 0.01 9.37
N MET A 77 -4.46 0.24 10.68
CA MET A 77 -3.32 0.31 11.60
C MET A 77 -2.56 -1.01 11.71
N ILE A 78 -3.26 -2.16 11.72
CA ILE A 78 -2.62 -3.48 11.75
C ILE A 78 -1.72 -3.65 10.52
N TRP A 79 -2.25 -3.37 9.33
CA TRP A 79 -1.46 -3.42 8.09
C TRP A 79 -0.32 -2.42 8.09
N TRP A 80 -0.56 -1.21 8.60
CA TRP A 80 0.44 -0.15 8.65
C TRP A 80 1.63 -0.55 9.51
N ILE A 81 1.40 -1.13 10.70
CA ILE A 81 2.49 -1.62 11.55
C ILE A 81 3.30 -2.71 10.84
N MET A 82 2.62 -3.67 10.20
CA MET A 82 3.31 -4.74 9.46
C MET A 82 4.17 -4.19 8.33
N PHE A 83 3.68 -3.19 7.61
CA PHE A 83 4.35 -2.61 6.46
C PHE A 83 5.51 -1.69 6.86
N LEU A 84 5.32 -0.89 7.93
CA LEU A 84 6.40 -0.12 8.54
C LEU A 84 7.59 -0.99 8.94
N MET A 85 7.32 -2.17 9.54
CA MET A 85 8.38 -3.11 9.87
C MET A 85 9.11 -3.62 8.62
N GLY A 86 8.39 -3.78 7.51
CA GLY A 86 8.96 -4.09 6.20
C GLY A 86 9.88 -2.99 5.68
N GLU A 87 9.46 -1.73 5.75
CA GLU A 87 10.26 -0.56 5.35
C GLU A 87 11.54 -0.42 6.19
N VAL A 88 11.44 -0.57 7.52
CA VAL A 88 12.61 -0.59 8.41
C VAL A 88 13.53 -1.77 8.07
N GLY A 89 12.96 -2.97 7.84
CA GLY A 89 13.73 -4.15 7.49
C GLY A 89 14.51 -3.99 6.19
N GLN A 90 13.91 -3.34 5.18
CA GLN A 90 14.60 -3.01 3.93
C GLN A 90 15.71 -1.99 4.17
N ALA A 91 15.46 -0.95 4.98
CA ALA A 91 16.42 0.12 5.26
C ALA A 91 17.71 -0.34 5.97
N VAL A 92 17.63 -1.45 6.70
CA VAL A 92 18.79 -2.10 7.33
C VAL A 92 19.62 -2.89 6.31
N GLY A 93 19.03 -3.28 5.19
CA GLY A 93 19.71 -3.97 4.10
C GLY A 93 20.62 -3.05 3.27
N PRO A 94 21.50 -3.61 2.43
CA PRO A 94 22.49 -2.84 1.68
C PRO A 94 21.91 -2.06 0.48
N ASN A 95 20.71 -2.43 0.01
CA ASN A 95 20.17 -1.99 -1.28
C ASN A 95 19.03 -0.96 -1.15
N TYR A 96 18.69 -0.54 0.06
CA TYR A 96 17.57 0.35 0.32
C TYR A 96 17.94 1.34 1.41
N SER A 97 17.84 2.63 1.09
CA SER A 97 18.25 3.71 1.95
C SER A 97 17.14 4.10 2.94
N TRP A 98 17.54 4.71 4.05
CA TRP A 98 16.60 5.33 4.98
C TRP A 98 15.70 6.40 4.34
N LYS A 99 16.17 7.07 3.28
CA LYS A 99 15.34 8.05 2.57
C LYS A 99 14.21 7.37 1.81
N GLU A 100 14.48 6.25 1.17
CA GLU A 100 13.47 5.44 0.47
C GLU A 100 12.49 4.87 1.49
N ALA A 101 12.99 4.35 2.61
CA ALA A 101 12.16 3.86 3.70
C ALA A 101 11.18 4.92 4.22
N VAL A 102 11.67 6.14 4.50
CA VAL A 102 10.78 7.24 4.95
C VAL A 102 9.73 7.57 3.88
N ALA A 103 10.09 7.58 2.59
CA ALA A 103 9.11 7.78 1.52
C ALA A 103 8.08 6.65 1.44
N GLY A 104 8.50 5.40 1.65
CA GLY A 104 7.63 4.23 1.79
C GLY A 104 6.65 4.38 2.96
N MET A 105 7.15 4.69 4.15
CA MET A 105 6.34 4.91 5.35
C MET A 105 5.30 6.03 5.16
N ILE A 106 5.69 7.15 4.55
CA ILE A 106 4.76 8.25 4.24
C ILE A 106 3.67 7.78 3.28
N SER A 107 4.06 7.01 2.25
CA SER A 107 3.10 6.45 1.30
C SER A 107 2.10 5.54 2.01
N GLU A 108 2.58 4.66 2.87
CA GLU A 108 1.77 3.70 3.65
C GLU A 108 0.79 4.39 4.59
N THR A 109 1.23 5.44 5.26
CA THR A 109 0.38 6.26 6.12
C THR A 109 -0.78 6.88 5.34
N ALA A 110 -0.60 7.18 4.06
CA ALA A 110 -1.67 7.70 3.21
C ALA A 110 -2.55 6.59 2.62
N TYR A 111 -1.96 5.56 2.01
CA TYR A 111 -2.71 4.61 1.19
C TYR A 111 -3.46 3.56 2.00
N LEU A 112 -2.98 3.16 3.19
CA LEU A 112 -3.62 2.11 3.98
C LEU A 112 -4.93 2.59 4.63
N PRO A 113 -4.99 3.76 5.29
CA PRO A 113 -6.25 4.29 5.82
C PRO A 113 -7.26 4.56 4.70
N LEU A 114 -6.82 5.13 3.58
CA LEU A 114 -7.70 5.40 2.45
C LEU A 114 -8.28 4.10 1.86
N SER A 115 -7.44 3.06 1.70
CA SER A 115 -7.87 1.74 1.24
C SER A 115 -8.89 1.12 2.18
N ALA A 116 -8.60 1.10 3.49
CA ALA A 116 -9.50 0.56 4.51
C ALA A 116 -10.84 1.31 4.56
N TYR A 117 -10.80 2.64 4.45
CA TYR A 117 -11.99 3.46 4.42
C TYR A 117 -12.88 3.11 3.22
N ILE A 118 -12.33 3.05 2.01
CA ILE A 118 -13.12 2.71 0.81
C ILE A 118 -13.74 1.33 0.91
N ILE A 119 -13.00 0.32 1.37
CA ILE A 119 -13.57 -1.02 1.50
C ILE A 119 -14.66 -1.07 2.57
N SER A 120 -14.56 -0.28 3.65
CA SER A 120 -15.63 -0.19 4.67
C SER A 120 -16.94 0.39 4.11
N LEU A 121 -16.85 1.29 3.12
CA LEU A 121 -18.02 1.84 2.44
C LEU A 121 -18.68 0.82 1.50
N LEU A 122 -17.87 0.01 0.81
CA LEU A 122 -18.34 -0.95 -0.20
C LEU A 122 -18.76 -2.29 0.39
N ILE A 123 -18.02 -2.78 1.37
CA ILE A 123 -18.23 -4.05 2.06
C ILE A 123 -18.79 -3.72 3.45
N LYS A 124 -20.12 -3.71 3.53
CA LYS A 124 -20.84 -3.53 4.79
C LYS A 124 -20.94 -4.87 5.53
N ALA A 125 -21.00 -4.79 6.86
CA ALA A 125 -21.45 -5.90 7.70
C ALA A 125 -22.89 -6.29 7.29
#